data_AF-A0A7W0PPI7-F1
#
_entry.id   AF-A0A7W0PPI7-F1
#
_cell.length_a   1.000
_cell.length_b   1.000
_cell.length_c   1.000
_cell.angle_alpha   90.00
_cell.angle_beta   90.00
_cell.angle_gamma   90.00
#
_symmetry.space_group_name_H-M   'P 1'
#
loop_
_entity.id
_entity.type
_entity.pdbx_description
1 polymer ?
#
loop_
_entity_poly.entity_id
_entity_poly.type
_entity_poly.pdbx_seq_one_letter_code
_entity_poly.pdbx_strand_id
1 'polypeptide(L)'
;VELANVHVMATTPNFLFLEHMPHDIARRHTVVEGAAKVVDGHIPLPKAPGLGIELNLEEIARYGLLPVADYTHTHRTPGEIRRWHG
;
A
#
# COMPACT_ATOMS: atom_id res chain seq x y z
N VAL A 1 0.74 0.14 -3.45
CA VAL A 1 0.15 -0.97 -4.23
C VAL A 1 -0.16 -2.09 -3.28
N GLU A 2 -1.35 -2.66 -3.35
CA GLU A 2 -1.93 -3.48 -2.28
C GLU A 2 -2.32 -4.89 -2.78
N LEU A 3 -1.67 -5.37 -3.86
CA LEU A 3 -2.16 -6.50 -4.66
C LEU A 3 -2.09 -7.84 -3.92
N ALA A 4 -1.08 -8.05 -3.06
CA ALA A 4 -1.05 -9.20 -2.17
C ALA A 4 -2.27 -9.21 -1.22
N ASN A 5 -2.63 -8.05 -0.67
CA ASN A 5 -3.80 -7.92 0.19
C ASN A 5 -5.08 -8.23 -0.60
N VAL A 6 -5.20 -7.72 -1.84
CA VAL A 6 -6.35 -7.98 -2.72
C VAL A 6 -6.54 -9.48 -2.97
N HIS A 7 -5.46 -10.26 -3.18
CA HIS A 7 -5.55 -11.72 -3.27
C HIS A 7 -6.10 -12.36 -1.99
N VAL A 8 -5.59 -11.96 -0.81
CA VAL A 8 -6.10 -12.46 0.47
C VAL A 8 -7.59 -12.14 0.63
N MET A 9 -8.00 -10.91 0.31
CA MET A 9 -9.37 -10.43 0.44
C MET A 9 -10.33 -11.17 -0.47
N ALA A 10 -9.94 -11.43 -1.72
CA ALA A 10 -10.75 -12.21 -2.66
C ALA A 10 -10.99 -13.67 -2.21
N THR A 11 -10.16 -14.18 -1.30
CA THR A 11 -10.31 -15.54 -0.73
C THR A 11 -10.92 -15.57 0.67
N THR A 12 -11.28 -14.40 1.22
CA THR A 12 -11.78 -14.28 2.59
C THR A 12 -13.26 -13.86 2.57
N PRO A 13 -14.20 -14.76 2.91
CA PRO A 13 -15.64 -14.49 2.77
C PRO A 13 -16.17 -13.41 3.72
N ASN A 14 -15.42 -13.11 4.79
CA ASN A 14 -15.75 -12.09 5.79
C ASN A 14 -14.92 -10.80 5.64
N PHE A 15 -14.32 -10.57 4.47
CA PHE A 15 -13.67 -9.29 4.17
C PHE A 15 -14.69 -8.16 4.00
N LEU A 16 -14.41 -6.99 4.56
CA LEU A 16 -15.29 -5.81 4.52
C LEU A 16 -14.64 -4.61 3.84
N PHE A 17 -13.45 -4.18 4.29
CA PHE A 17 -12.78 -2.98 3.79
C PHE A 17 -11.25 -3.13 3.79
N LEU A 18 -10.60 -2.52 2.81
CA LEU A 18 -9.15 -2.35 2.73
C LEU A 18 -8.82 -0.87 2.86
N GLU A 19 -7.95 -0.54 3.80
CA GLU A 19 -7.35 0.79 3.84
C GLU A 19 -6.47 0.98 2.59
N HIS A 20 -6.78 2.00 1.79
CA HIS A 20 -6.04 2.34 0.60
C HIS A 20 -5.65 3.81 0.63
N MET A 21 -4.35 4.09 0.55
CA MET A 21 -3.81 5.44 0.43
C MET A 21 -3.38 5.69 -1.02
N PRO A 22 -4.23 6.33 -1.85
CA PRO A 22 -3.93 6.56 -3.26
C PRO A 22 -2.90 7.67 -3.48
N HIS A 23 -2.85 8.64 -2.56
CA HIS A 23 -1.96 9.78 -2.60
C HIS A 23 -0.78 9.55 -1.65
N ASP A 24 0.26 8.95 -2.17
CA ASP A 24 1.57 8.79 -1.52
C ASP A 24 2.61 9.48 -2.45
N ILE A 25 3.86 9.03 -2.49
CA ILE A 25 4.87 9.58 -3.39
C ILE A 25 4.52 9.29 -4.86
N ALA A 26 4.62 10.30 -5.73
CA ALA A 26 4.24 10.20 -7.15
C ALA A 26 4.96 9.05 -7.89
N ARG A 27 6.22 8.79 -7.53
CA ARG A 27 7.06 7.74 -8.13
C ARG A 27 6.64 6.30 -7.79
N ARG A 28 5.74 6.08 -6.81
CA ARG A 28 5.33 4.71 -6.41
C ARG A 28 4.75 3.89 -7.58
N HIS A 29 4.11 4.58 -8.53
CA HIS A 29 3.49 3.96 -9.70
C HIS A 29 4.44 3.86 -10.90
N THR A 30 5.65 4.42 -10.81
CA THR A 30 6.68 4.26 -11.85
C THR A 30 7.57 3.05 -11.56
N VAL A 31 7.75 2.72 -10.28
CA VAL A 31 8.61 1.60 -9.82
C VAL A 31 7.89 0.23 -9.78
N VAL A 32 6.58 0.18 -9.97
CA VAL A 32 5.78 -1.05 -9.98
C VAL A 32 4.91 -1.12 -11.24
N GLU A 33 5.01 -2.23 -11.95
CA GLU A 33 4.15 -2.58 -13.08
C GLU A 33 2.97 -3.45 -12.63
N GLY A 34 1.85 -3.39 -13.37
CA GLY A 34 0.65 -4.20 -13.08
C GLY A 34 -0.21 -3.68 -11.92
N ALA A 35 0.17 -2.57 -11.29
CA ALA A 35 -0.63 -1.93 -10.24
C ALA A 35 -2.05 -1.61 -10.72
N ALA A 36 -3.05 -2.12 -10.01
CA ALA A 36 -4.46 -1.89 -10.32
C ALA A 36 -4.86 -0.43 -10.03
N LYS A 37 -5.60 0.17 -10.96
CA LYS A 37 -6.30 1.44 -10.73
C LYS A 37 -7.57 1.18 -9.95
N VAL A 38 -7.89 2.06 -8.99
CA VAL A 38 -9.17 2.04 -8.29
C VAL A 38 -10.28 2.38 -9.29
N VAL A 39 -11.36 1.59 -9.30
CA VAL A 39 -12.56 1.76 -10.12
C VAL A 39 -13.77 1.70 -9.20
N ASP A 40 -14.58 2.76 -9.16
CA ASP A 40 -15.78 2.88 -8.32
C ASP A 40 -15.55 2.51 -6.84
N GLY A 41 -14.41 2.95 -6.30
CA GLY A 41 -14.02 2.67 -4.91
C GLY A 41 -13.46 1.26 -4.66
N HIS A 42 -13.29 0.44 -5.70
CA HIS A 42 -12.80 -0.94 -5.60
C HIS A 42 -11.45 -1.11 -6.32
N ILE A 43 -10.59 -1.97 -5.79
CA ILE A 43 -9.36 -2.40 -6.48
C ILE A 43 -9.68 -3.71 -7.21
N PRO A 44 -9.59 -3.77 -8.56
CA PRO A 44 -9.86 -4.99 -9.29
C PRO A 44 -8.82 -6.07 -8.99
N LEU A 45 -9.28 -7.32 -8.88
CA LEU A 45 -8.41 -8.49 -8.73
C LEU A 45 -7.56 -8.64 -10.02
N PRO A 46 -6.22 -8.71 -9.91
CA PRO A 46 -5.36 -8.96 -11.07
C PRO A 46 -5.63 -10.34 -11.67
N LYS A 47 -5.43 -10.46 -12.98
CA LYS A 47 -5.58 -11.73 -13.73
C LYS A 47 -4.24 -12.34 -14.16
N ALA A 48 -3.15 -11.58 -14.06
CA ALA A 48 -1.82 -12.09 -14.36
C ALA A 48 -1.39 -13.10 -13.28
N PRO A 49 -0.50 -14.05 -13.61
CA PRO A 49 0.00 -15.03 -12.64
C PRO A 49 0.66 -14.40 -11.41
N GLY A 50 0.75 -15.18 -10.33
CA GLY A 50 1.36 -14.73 -9.07
C GLY A 50 0.55 -13.60 -8.43
N LEU A 51 1.23 -12.54 -8.02
CA LEU A 51 0.61 -11.34 -7.43
C LEU A 51 0.13 -10.32 -8.47
N GLY A 52 0.39 -10.58 -9.76
CA GLY A 52 0.04 -9.68 -10.86
C GLY A 52 0.76 -8.34 -10.88
N ILE A 53 1.92 -8.25 -10.21
CA ILE A 53 2.80 -7.07 -10.21
C ILE A 53 4.24 -7.48 -10.44
N GLU A 54 5.03 -6.54 -10.98
CA GLU A 54 6.47 -6.67 -11.15
C GLU A 54 7.18 -5.38 -10.72
N LEU A 55 8.44 -5.49 -10.29
CA LEU A 55 9.26 -4.35 -9.91
C LEU A 55 10.07 -3.84 -11.10
N ASN A 56 10.01 -2.54 -11.37
CA ASN A 56 10.92 -1.89 -12.30
C ASN A 56 12.23 -1.51 -11.57
N LEU A 57 13.18 -2.43 -11.55
CA LEU A 57 14.44 -2.27 -10.82
C LEU A 57 15.31 -1.13 -11.36
N GLU A 58 15.27 -0.88 -12.67
CA GLU A 58 16.00 0.22 -13.30
C GLU A 58 15.48 1.59 -12.85
N GLU A 59 14.17 1.74 -12.76
CA GLU A 59 13.51 2.95 -12.27
C GLU A 59 13.75 3.13 -10.76
N ILE A 60 13.70 2.05 -9.98
CA ILE A 60 14.04 2.09 -8.54
C ILE A 60 15.46 2.61 -8.32
N ALA A 61 16.43 2.15 -9.12
CA ALA A 61 17.84 2.52 -8.99
C ALA A 61 18.10 4.02 -9.21
N ARG A 62 17.17 4.76 -9.83
CA ARG A 62 17.27 6.22 -10.01
C ARG A 62 16.96 6.99 -8.73
N TYR A 63 16.39 6.33 -7.72
CA TYR A 63 15.98 6.95 -6.47
C TYR A 63 16.87 6.47 -5.32
N GLY A 64 17.28 7.42 -4.47
CA GLY A 64 17.86 7.11 -3.17
C GLY A 64 16.80 6.70 -2.15
N LEU A 65 17.24 6.02 -1.09
CA LEU A 65 16.42 5.80 0.10
C LEU A 65 16.06 7.14 0.72
N LEU A 66 14.82 7.27 1.20
CA LEU A 66 14.44 8.40 2.03
C LEU A 66 15.15 8.28 3.39
N PRO A 67 15.70 9.37 3.96
CA PRO A 67 16.30 9.35 5.28
C PRO A 67 15.31 8.84 6.33
N VAL A 68 15.74 7.88 7.16
CA VAL A 68 14.91 7.38 8.26
C VAL A 68 14.54 8.49 9.25
N ALA A 69 15.38 9.53 9.34
CA ALA A 69 15.16 10.69 10.19
C ALA A 69 13.91 11.52 9.82
N ASP A 70 13.40 11.38 8.60
CA ASP A 70 12.20 12.11 8.14
C ASP A 70 10.89 11.46 8.62
N TYR A 71 10.95 10.25 9.18
CA TYR A 71 9.77 9.60 9.76
C TYR A 71 9.50 10.13 11.17
N THR A 72 8.47 10.95 11.29
CA THR A 72 7.94 11.33 12.60
C THR A 72 7.19 10.14 13.20
N HIS A 73 7.64 9.66 14.36
CA HIS A 73 6.90 8.70 15.16
C HIS A 73 6.70 9.27 16.56
N THR A 74 5.50 9.05 17.12
CA THR A 74 5.23 9.37 18.52
C THR A 74 5.17 8.06 19.28
N HIS A 75 6.17 7.78 20.10
CA HIS A 75 6.12 6.62 20.97
C HIS A 75 5.08 6.88 22.07
N ARG A 76 3.90 6.25 21.94
CA ARG A 76 2.82 6.33 22.91
C ARG A 76 2.89 5.13 23.84
N THR A 77 2.85 5.36 25.14
CA THR A 77 2.64 4.35 26.17
C THR A 77 1.25 3.72 26.04
N PRO A 78 1.03 2.50 26.56
CA PRO A 78 -0.30 1.89 26.58
C PRO A 78 -1.39 2.75 27.25
N GLY A 79 -1.02 3.67 28.15
CA GLY A 79 -1.95 4.61 28.79
C GLY A 79 -2.38 5.76 27.87
N GLU A 80 -1.49 6.21 26.99
CA GLU A 80 -1.73 7.30 26.03
C GLU A 80 -2.55 6.83 24.81
N ILE A 81 -2.47 5.55 24.45
CA ILE A 81 -3.23 4.97 23.34
C ILE A 81 -4.75 4.95 23.64
N ARG A 82 -5.16 4.94 24.92
CA ARG A 82 -6.57 4.80 25.33
C ARG A 82 -7.38 6.09 25.30
N ARG A 83 -6.79 7.24 25.02
CA ARG A 83 -7.52 8.52 24.96
C ARG A 83 -7.41 9.12 23.57
N TRP A 84 -8.38 8.79 22.73
CA TRP A 84 -8.76 9.68 21.64
C TRP A 84 -9.42 10.89 22.30
N HIS A 85 -8.68 11.99 22.43
CA HIS A 85 -9.27 13.28 22.73
C HIS A 85 -9.86 13.79 21.41
N GLY A 86 -11.19 13.75 21.32
CA GLY A 86 -11.93 14.34 20.20
C GLY A 86 -11.76 15.85 20.14
#